data_AF-A0A2X1PVH2-F1
#
_entry.id   AF-A0A2X1PVH2-F1
#
_cell.length_a   1.000
_cell.length_b   1.000
_cell.length_c   1.000
_cell.angle_alpha   90.00
_cell.angle_beta   90.00
_cell.angle_gamma   90.00
#
_symmetry.space_group_name_H-M   'P 1'
#
loop_
_entity.id
_entity.type
_entity.pdbx_description
1 polymer ?
#
loop_
_entity_poly.entity_id
_entity_poly.type
_entity_poly.pdbx_seq_one_letter_code
_entity_poly.pdbx_strand_id
1 'polypeptide(L)'
;MGQNPMSLNLLLIAAGIVTTVPLLCFTAAATRLRLSTLGFFQYIGPTLMFLLAVTFYGEKPGADKMVTFAFIWVALAIFVMDAIYTQRRTSK
;
A
#
# COMPACT_ATOMS: atom_id res chain seq x y z
N MET A 1 6.45 -33.90 12.18
CA MET A 1 6.74 -32.86 11.18
C MET A 1 6.31 -33.34 9.80
N GLY A 2 5.24 -32.92 9.14
CA GLY A 2 3.99 -32.27 9.47
C GLY A 2 3.00 -32.75 8.38
N GLN A 3 1.80 -33.20 8.75
CA GLN A 3 0.80 -33.69 7.80
C GLN A 3 0.07 -32.50 7.12
N ASN A 4 0.83 -31.61 6.49
CA ASN A 4 0.23 -30.52 5.72
C ASN A 4 -0.15 -31.06 4.34
N PRO A 5 -1.40 -30.82 3.88
CA PRO A 5 -1.79 -31.22 2.54
C PRO A 5 -0.90 -30.53 1.49
N MET A 6 -0.60 -31.24 0.40
CA MET A 6 0.29 -30.74 -0.67
C MET A 6 -0.16 -29.39 -1.23
N SER A 7 -1.47 -29.16 -1.29
CA SER A 7 -2.07 -27.87 -1.69
C SER A 7 -1.65 -26.70 -0.81
N LEU A 8 -1.59 -26.89 0.52
CA LEU A 8 -1.15 -25.86 1.46
C LEU A 8 0.33 -25.54 1.24
N ASN A 9 1.18 -26.56 1.09
CA ASN A 9 2.61 -26.35 0.83
C ASN A 9 2.82 -25.57 -0.47
N LEU A 10 2.05 -25.88 -1.52
CA LEU A 10 2.11 -25.17 -2.80
C LEU A 10 1.66 -23.71 -2.66
N LEU A 11 0.59 -23.45 -1.89
CA LEU A 11 0.13 -22.08 -1.58
C LEU A 11 1.17 -21.29 -0.80
N LEU A 12 1.87 -21.91 0.16
CA LEU A 12 2.93 -21.25 0.92
C LEU A 12 4.13 -20.87 0.05
N ILE A 13 4.54 -21.76 -0.87
CA ILE A 13 5.59 -21.45 -1.85
C ILE A 13 5.13 -20.32 -2.78
N ALA A 14 3.90 -20.38 -3.28
CA ALA A 14 3.33 -19.35 -4.13
C ALA A 14 3.25 -17.99 -3.41
N ALA A 15 2.85 -17.97 -2.14
CA ALA A 15 2.82 -16.75 -1.32
C ALA A 15 4.21 -16.10 -1.21
N GLY A 16 5.27 -16.91 -1.08
CA GLY A 16 6.65 -16.42 -1.10
C GLY A 16 7.00 -15.72 -2.42
N ILE A 17 6.67 -16.34 -3.56
CA ILE A 17 6.91 -15.76 -4.89
C ILE A 17 6.11 -14.46 -5.07
N VAL A 18 4.81 -14.50 -4.79
CA VAL A 18 3.88 -13.36 -4.94
C VAL A 18 4.30 -12.19 -4.06
N THR A 19 4.92 -12.43 -2.90
CA THR A 19 5.43 -11.36 -2.01
C THR A 19 6.79 -10.83 -2.46
N THR A 20 7.69 -11.71 -2.92
CA THR A 20 9.06 -11.34 -3.27
C THR A 20 9.10 -10.44 -4.50
N VAL A 21 8.26 -10.71 -5.52
CA VAL A 21 8.21 -9.93 -6.76
C VAL A 21 7.97 -8.43 -6.50
N PRO A 22 6.88 -8.01 -5.82
CA PRO A 22 6.66 -6.60 -5.52
C PRO A 22 7.71 -6.01 -4.57
N LEU A 23 8.28 -6.80 -3.64
CA LEU A 23 9.37 -6.32 -2.78
C LEU A 23 10.65 -6.00 -3.58
N LEU A 24 10.99 -6.81 -4.58
CA LEU A 24 12.13 -6.55 -5.48
C LEU A 24 11.88 -5.31 -6.35
N CYS A 25 10.67 -5.17 -6.90
CA CYS A 25 10.29 -3.96 -7.63
C CYS A 25 10.34 -2.72 -6.73
N PHE A 26 9.85 -2.83 -5.50
CA PHE A 26 9.87 -1.75 -4.50
C PHE A 26 11.30 -1.37 -4.12
N THR A 27 12.18 -2.33 -3.82
CA THR A 27 13.58 -2.03 -3.49
C THR A 27 14.30 -1.36 -4.65
N ALA A 28 14.06 -1.79 -5.89
CA ALA A 28 14.59 -1.11 -7.08
C ALA A 28 14.08 0.33 -7.20
N ALA A 29 12.78 0.58 -7.01
CA ALA A 29 12.18 1.92 -7.05
C ALA A 29 12.65 2.80 -5.88
N ALA A 30 12.83 2.22 -4.69
CA ALA A 30 13.21 2.91 -3.47
C ALA A 30 14.57 3.61 -3.59
N THR A 31 15.51 3.02 -4.34
CA THR A 31 16.82 3.63 -4.61
C THR A 31 16.77 4.88 -5.49
N ARG A 32 15.66 5.11 -6.21
CA ARG A 32 15.50 6.22 -7.16
C ARG A 32 14.51 7.30 -6.71
N LEU A 33 13.71 7.01 -5.69
CA LEU A 33 12.69 7.92 -5.18
C LEU A 33 13.18 8.68 -3.95
N ARG A 34 12.71 9.93 -3.78
CA ARG A 34 12.92 10.66 -2.54
C ARG A 34 12.18 9.94 -1.40
N LEU A 35 12.76 9.93 -0.20
CA LEU A 35 12.19 9.28 0.99
C LEU A 35 10.73 9.73 1.27
N SER A 36 10.45 11.02 1.05
CA SER A 36 9.10 11.59 1.15
C SER A 36 8.13 10.92 0.16
N THR A 37 8.50 10.81 -1.12
CA THR A 37 7.69 10.14 -2.15
C THR A 37 7.41 8.68 -1.82
N LEU A 38 8.43 7.98 -1.33
CA LEU A 38 8.36 6.59 -0.86
C LEU A 38 7.31 6.40 0.25
N GLY A 39 7.31 7.30 1.24
CA GLY A 39 6.31 7.30 2.32
C GLY A 39 4.87 7.45 1.79
N PHE A 40 4.64 8.23 0.72
CA PHE A 40 3.31 8.36 0.11
C PHE A 40 2.85 7.09 -0.56
N PHE A 41 3.71 6.43 -1.34
CA PHE A 41 3.38 5.16 -1.95
C PHE A 41 2.99 4.11 -0.91
N GLN A 42 3.52 4.20 0.31
CA GLN A 42 3.17 3.27 1.38
C GLN A 42 1.72 3.42 1.87
N TYR A 43 1.05 4.55 1.66
CA TYR A 43 -0.39 4.72 1.95
C TYR A 43 -1.30 3.95 1.00
N ILE A 44 -0.77 3.46 -0.13
CA ILE A 44 -1.52 2.57 -1.04
C ILE A 44 -1.80 1.22 -0.36
N GLY A 45 -0.86 0.72 0.46
CA GLY A 45 -1.01 -0.54 1.21
C GLY A 45 -2.28 -0.58 2.09
N PRO A 46 -2.43 0.32 3.09
CA PRO A 46 -3.62 0.36 3.92
C PRO A 46 -4.89 0.68 3.13
N THR A 47 -4.79 1.43 2.02
CA THR A 47 -5.93 1.69 1.13
C THR A 47 -6.40 0.41 0.43
N LEU A 48 -5.49 -0.38 -0.14
CA LEU A 48 -5.81 -1.66 -0.74
C LEU A 48 -6.37 -2.64 0.29
N MET A 49 -5.78 -2.70 1.49
CA MET A 49 -6.30 -3.52 2.59
C MET A 49 -7.74 -3.13 2.96
N PHE A 50 -8.01 -1.84 3.11
CA PHE A 50 -9.35 -1.33 3.38
C PHE A 50 -10.32 -1.69 2.25
N LEU A 51 -9.91 -1.49 1.00
CA LEU A 51 -10.76 -1.79 -0.16
C LEU A 51 -11.06 -3.29 -0.27
N LEU A 52 -10.08 -4.15 -0.03
CA LEU A 52 -10.28 -5.60 0.03
C LEU A 52 -11.22 -6.00 1.17
N ALA A 53 -11.05 -5.42 2.36
CA ALA A 53 -11.92 -5.67 3.52
C ALA A 53 -13.39 -5.38 3.20
N VAL A 54 -13.67 -4.22 2.59
CA VAL A 54 -15.03 -3.79 2.27
C VAL A 54 -15.63 -4.50 1.05
N THR A 55 -14.86 -4.69 -0.02
CA THR A 55 -15.38 -5.21 -1.30
C THR A 55 -15.34 -6.73 -1.41
N PHE A 56 -14.25 -7.35 -0.95
CA PHE A 56 -14.02 -8.79 -1.10
C PHE A 56 -14.45 -9.58 0.14
N TYR A 57 -14.10 -9.08 1.33
CA TYR A 57 -14.46 -9.74 2.60
C TYR A 57 -15.83 -9.32 3.13
N GLY A 58 -16.44 -8.28 2.54
CA GLY A 58 -17.77 -7.80 2.90
C GLY A 58 -17.87 -7.19 4.30
N GLU A 59 -16.74 -6.81 4.90
CA GLU A 59 -16.73 -6.15 6.19
C GLU A 59 -17.37 -4.77 6.06
N LYS A 60 -18.38 -4.49 6.89
CA LYS A 60 -18.98 -3.16 6.97
C LYS A 60 -18.07 -2.28 7.83
N PRO A 61 -17.38 -1.29 7.25
CA PRO A 61 -16.52 -0.44 8.03
C PRO A 61 -17.39 0.40 8.97
N GLY A 62 -17.03 0.40 10.27
CA GLY A 62 -17.65 1.29 11.24
C GLY A 62 -17.47 2.76 10.85
N ALA A 63 -18.34 3.63 11.36
CA ALA A 63 -18.25 5.06 11.11
C ALA A 63 -16.89 5.64 11.53
N ASP A 64 -16.27 5.10 12.59
CA ASP A 64 -14.93 5.45 13.04
C ASP A 64 -13.85 5.18 11.97
N LYS A 65 -13.92 4.02 11.31
CA LYS A 65 -12.96 3.63 10.26
C LYS A 65 -13.10 4.50 9.02
N MET A 66 -14.33 4.80 8.61
CA MET A 66 -14.59 5.67 7.47
C MET A 66 -14.10 7.10 7.70
N VAL A 67 -14.36 7.67 8.89
CA VAL A 67 -13.89 9.02 9.24
C VAL A 67 -12.37 9.08 9.28
N THR A 68 -11.73 8.09 9.91
CA THR A 68 -10.26 8.01 9.97
C THR A 68 -9.66 7.89 8.56
N PHE A 69 -10.25 7.05 7.71
CA PHE A 69 -9.82 6.90 6.32
C PHE A 69 -9.95 8.19 5.52
N ALA A 70 -11.06 8.92 5.68
CA ALA A 70 -11.27 10.22 5.05
C ALA A 70 -10.22 11.25 5.49
N PHE A 71 -9.91 11.33 6.79
CA PHE A 71 -8.86 12.22 7.30
C PHE A 71 -7.48 11.92 6.71
N ILE A 72 -7.10 10.64 6.64
CA ILE A 72 -5.84 10.21 6.03
C ILE A 72 -5.79 10.66 4.56
N TRP A 73 -6.87 10.45 3.82
CA TRP A 73 -6.94 10.83 2.40
C TRP A 73 -6.92 12.34 2.15
N VAL A 74 -7.58 13.12 3.01
CA VAL A 74 -7.51 14.59 2.93
C VAL A 74 -6.09 15.08 3.18
N ALA A 75 -5.42 14.58 4.23
CA ALA A 75 -4.04 14.93 4.53
C ALA A 75 -3.09 14.53 3.37
N LEU A 76 -3.30 13.34 2.79
CA LEU A 76 -2.55 12.86 1.64
C LEU A 76 -2.76 13.76 0.42
N ALA A 77 -4.00 14.14 0.11
CA ALA A 77 -4.31 15.02 -1.01
C ALA A 77 -3.66 16.40 -0.86
N ILE A 78 -3.73 17.01 0.33
CA ILE A 78 -3.07 18.29 0.63
C ILE A 78 -1.57 18.16 0.42
N PHE A 79 -0.95 17.10 0.95
CA PHE A 79 0.49 16.88 0.80
C PHE A 79 0.89 16.70 -0.67
N VAL A 80 0.14 15.89 -1.43
CA VAL A 80 0.43 15.67 -2.86
C VAL A 80 0.35 16.98 -3.64
N MET A 81 -0.65 17.82 -3.34
CA MET A 81 -0.75 19.16 -3.93
C MET A 81 0.45 20.05 -3.59
N ASP A 82 0.90 20.06 -2.33
CA ASP A 82 2.10 20.80 -1.90
C ASP A 82 3.36 20.29 -2.61
N ALA A 83 3.56 18.98 -2.67
CA ALA A 83 4.71 18.36 -3.31
C ALA A 83 4.78 18.70 -4.82
N ILE A 84 3.64 18.64 -5.52
CA ILE A 84 3.55 19.02 -6.93
C ILE A 84 3.82 20.53 -7.10
N TYR A 85 3.29 21.37 -6.22
CA TYR A 85 3.51 22.82 -6.24
C TYR A 85 4.99 23.19 -6.03
N THR A 86 5.62 22.59 -5.01
CA THR A 86 7.04 22.79 -4.68
C THR A 86 7.94 22.29 -5.80
N GLN A 87 7.66 21.13 -6.39
CA GLN A 87 8.44 20.60 -7.52
C GLN A 87 8.37 21.50 -8.76
N ARG A 88 7.24 22.15 -9.02
CA ARG A 88 7.09 23.13 -10.11
C ARG A 88 7.88 24.42 -9.87
N ARG A 89 8.09 24.83 -8.61
CA ARG A 89 8.90 26.01 -8.26
C ARG A 89 10.40 25.79 -8.40
N THR A 90 10.90 24.59 -8.09
CA THR A 90 12.34 24.26 -8.20
C THR A 90 12.80 24.06 -9.65
N SER A 91 11.88 23.87 -10.61
CA SER A 91 12.22 23.68 -12.03
C SER A 91 12.27 24.98 -12.84
N LYS A 92 12.12 26.15 -12.19
CA LYS A 92 12.50 27.47 -12.73
C LYS A 92 13.80 27.91 -12.08
#